data_AF-A0A843HGY1-F1
#
_entry.id   AF-A0A843HGY1-F1
#
_cell.length_a   1.000
_cell.length_b   1.000
_cell.length_c   1.000
_cell.angle_alpha   90.00
_cell.angle_beta   90.00
_cell.angle_gamma   90.00
#
_symmetry.space_group_name_H-M   'P 1'
#
loop_
_entity.id
_entity.type
_entity.pdbx_description
1 polymer ?
#
loop_
_entity_poly.entity_id
_entity_poly.type
_entity_poly.pdbx_seq_one_letter_code
_entity_poly.pdbx_strand_id
1 'polypeptide(L)'
;MAKYWGYNLVPHSSYFEWKNATNGNGYDVDYTNGCQCWDFAATFWYNVGFPQGYPHITASSAYTMWNLRDQNIAYNGTTYFDLIYNLDDVKQGDVIVYNYFSANPYGHVGFADEDYATWHANNPNSYEFPILSENNGGYPDLAGGAYVNVHGYDTRLFLGAFRYKAWETTPPTPTIITKPKVKRFPWVLYTRKLRGKR
;
A
#
# COMPACT_ATOMS: atom_id res chain seq x y z
N MET A 1 8.58 15.02 -4.66
CA MET A 1 7.16 15.22 -4.34
C MET A 1 6.47 15.68 -5.61
N ALA A 2 5.61 14.85 -6.17
CA ALA A 2 4.83 15.14 -7.36
C ALA A 2 3.33 15.06 -7.04
N LYS A 3 2.50 15.84 -7.73
CA LYS A 3 1.04 15.67 -7.73
C LYS A 3 0.64 14.95 -9.01
N TYR A 4 -0.19 13.94 -8.86
CA TYR A 4 -0.75 13.15 -9.95
C TYR A 4 -2.25 13.40 -10.03
N TRP A 5 -2.72 13.65 -11.24
CA TRP A 5 -4.11 13.90 -11.54
C TRP A 5 -4.73 12.67 -12.22
N GLY A 6 -5.95 12.34 -11.83
CA GLY A 6 -6.64 11.15 -12.32
C GLY A 6 -6.02 9.83 -11.84
N TYR A 7 -6.47 8.74 -12.45
CA TYR A 7 -6.01 7.39 -12.11
C TYR A 7 -4.66 7.08 -12.75
N ASN A 8 -3.66 6.82 -11.90
CA ASN A 8 -2.29 6.55 -12.32
C ASN A 8 -1.88 5.13 -11.94
N LEU A 9 -1.13 4.46 -12.83
CA LEU A 9 -0.52 3.18 -12.52
C LEU A 9 0.74 3.40 -11.69
N VAL A 10 0.82 2.69 -10.57
CA VAL A 10 1.86 2.80 -9.55
C VAL A 10 2.34 1.39 -9.22
N PRO A 11 3.66 1.16 -9.09
CA PRO A 11 4.22 -0.11 -8.61
C PRO A 11 3.58 -0.54 -7.29
N HIS A 12 3.09 -1.78 -7.21
CA HIS A 12 2.28 -2.27 -6.10
C HIS A 12 2.39 -3.80 -5.89
N SER A 13 3.49 -4.43 -6.29
CA SER A 13 3.68 -5.88 -6.10
C SER A 13 3.79 -6.28 -4.62
N SER A 14 4.04 -5.32 -3.73
CA SER A 14 4.04 -5.46 -2.28
C SER A 14 3.66 -4.12 -1.63
N TYR A 15 3.24 -4.14 -0.36
CA TYR A 15 3.03 -2.91 0.40
C TYR A 15 4.26 -2.00 0.42
N PHE A 16 5.45 -2.57 0.58
CA PHE A 16 6.69 -1.78 0.61
C PHE A 16 6.96 -1.07 -0.73
N GLU A 17 6.69 -1.76 -1.85
CA GLU A 17 6.80 -1.14 -3.18
C GLU A 17 5.79 -0.01 -3.35
N TRP A 18 4.53 -0.25 -2.97
CA TRP A 18 3.47 0.77 -2.98
C TRP A 18 3.84 1.99 -2.14
N LYS A 19 4.25 1.79 -0.88
CA LYS A 19 4.69 2.86 0.02
C LYS A 19 5.84 3.65 -0.58
N ASN A 20 6.88 3.00 -1.09
CA ASN A 20 8.04 3.69 -1.66
C ASN A 20 7.70 4.50 -2.91
N ALA A 21 6.78 4.00 -3.74
CA ALA A 21 6.34 4.70 -4.94
C ALA A 21 5.43 5.91 -4.64
N THR A 22 4.74 5.91 -3.49
CA THR A 22 3.66 6.86 -3.20
C THR A 22 3.99 7.87 -2.13
N ASN A 23 4.79 7.51 -1.13
CA ASN A 23 5.10 8.39 -0.01
C ASN A 23 5.73 9.71 -0.47
N GLY A 24 5.16 10.83 -0.03
CA GLY A 24 5.54 12.19 -0.42
C GLY A 24 4.97 12.65 -1.77
N ASN A 25 4.11 11.87 -2.43
CA ASN A 25 3.37 12.30 -3.61
C ASN A 25 1.89 12.57 -3.26
N GLY A 26 1.24 13.38 -4.09
CA GLY A 26 -0.20 13.68 -4.00
C GLY A 26 -0.96 13.01 -5.14
N TYR A 27 -2.15 12.50 -4.86
CA TYR A 27 -3.06 11.87 -5.80
C TYR A 27 -4.41 12.57 -5.71
N ASP A 28 -4.95 12.96 -6.85
CA ASP A 28 -6.22 13.68 -6.96
C ASP A 28 -6.97 13.05 -8.14
N VAL A 29 -7.76 12.01 -7.86
CA VAL A 29 -8.30 11.13 -8.91
C VAL A 29 -9.60 11.67 -9.48
N ASP A 30 -10.32 12.49 -8.71
CA ASP A 30 -11.61 13.08 -9.08
C ASP A 30 -11.57 14.59 -9.37
N TYR A 31 -10.38 15.21 -9.27
CA TYR A 31 -10.15 16.64 -9.52
C TYR A 31 -10.86 17.57 -8.52
N THR A 32 -11.23 17.06 -7.34
CA THR A 32 -12.08 17.76 -6.36
C THR A 32 -11.47 17.71 -4.97
N ASN A 33 -11.40 18.86 -4.29
CA ASN A 33 -10.87 18.99 -2.92
C ASN A 33 -9.39 18.57 -2.73
N GLY A 34 -8.62 18.42 -3.81
CA GLY A 34 -7.19 18.17 -3.75
C GLY A 34 -6.84 16.73 -3.40
N CYS A 35 -5.86 16.53 -2.52
CA CYS A 35 -5.37 15.19 -2.17
C CYS A 35 -6.07 14.68 -0.91
N GLN A 36 -7.22 14.00 -1.08
CA GLN A 36 -8.01 13.46 0.01
C GLN A 36 -7.63 12.00 0.30
N CYS A 37 -7.92 11.53 1.52
CA CYS A 37 -7.59 10.17 1.92
C CYS A 37 -8.22 9.11 1.00
N TRP A 38 -9.42 9.41 0.50
CA TRP A 38 -10.13 8.57 -0.46
C TRP A 38 -9.44 8.51 -1.83
N ASP A 39 -8.81 9.58 -2.32
CA ASP A 39 -8.12 9.59 -3.62
C ASP A 39 -7.00 8.56 -3.66
N PHE A 40 -6.24 8.50 -2.57
CA PHE A 40 -5.17 7.53 -2.42
C PHE A 40 -5.67 6.09 -2.41
N ALA A 41 -6.75 5.81 -1.69
CA ALA A 41 -7.38 4.50 -1.68
C ALA A 41 -7.95 4.13 -3.07
N ALA A 42 -8.63 5.06 -3.73
CA ALA A 42 -9.17 4.85 -5.07
C ALA A 42 -8.08 4.59 -6.11
N THR A 43 -6.92 5.27 -5.99
CA THR A 43 -5.73 5.00 -6.81
C THR A 43 -5.29 3.54 -6.65
N PHE A 44 -5.30 3.00 -5.43
CA PHE A 44 -4.93 1.60 -5.22
C PHE A 44 -5.93 0.61 -5.82
N TRP A 45 -7.24 0.84 -5.66
CA TRP A 45 -8.26 -0.02 -6.27
C TRP A 45 -8.12 -0.10 -7.79
N TYR A 46 -7.84 1.04 -8.43
CA TYR A 46 -7.52 1.09 -9.84
C TYR A 46 -6.30 0.23 -10.20
N ASN A 47 -5.25 0.31 -9.39
CA ASN A 47 -4.01 -0.44 -9.60
C ASN A 47 -4.20 -1.95 -9.49
N VAL A 48 -5.06 -2.43 -8.58
CA VAL A 48 -5.34 -3.87 -8.42
C VAL A 48 -6.34 -4.42 -9.44
N GLY A 49 -6.91 -3.56 -10.32
CA GLY A 49 -7.69 -3.98 -11.49
C GLY A 49 -9.15 -3.56 -11.49
N PHE A 50 -9.59 -2.70 -10.57
CA PHE A 50 -10.93 -2.13 -10.62
C PHE A 50 -10.96 -1.03 -11.69
N PRO A 51 -12.06 -0.87 -12.44
CA PRO A 51 -12.15 0.20 -13.43
C PRO A 51 -12.22 1.56 -12.74
N GLN A 52 -11.84 2.61 -13.49
CA GLN A 52 -11.92 3.99 -13.01
C GLN A 52 -13.32 4.30 -12.47
N GLY A 53 -13.39 4.81 -11.25
CA GLY A 53 -14.66 5.17 -10.61
C GLY A 53 -15.51 4.02 -10.07
N TYR A 54 -15.04 2.78 -10.06
CA TYR A 54 -15.83 1.63 -9.59
C TYR A 54 -15.35 1.06 -8.25
N PRO A 55 -16.23 0.84 -7.25
CA PRO A 55 -17.58 1.43 -7.07
C PRO A 55 -17.51 2.88 -6.53
N HIS A 56 -16.33 3.49 -6.65
CA HIS A 56 -15.90 4.74 -6.03
C HIS A 56 -16.74 5.99 -6.40
N ILE A 57 -17.39 6.06 -7.57
CA ILE A 57 -18.28 7.18 -7.94
C ILE A 57 -19.50 7.30 -7.01
N THR A 58 -19.91 6.21 -6.33
CA THR A 58 -20.96 6.27 -5.31
C THR A 58 -20.43 6.48 -3.90
N ALA A 59 -19.16 6.15 -3.65
CA ALA A 59 -18.53 6.32 -2.36
C ALA A 59 -17.91 7.72 -2.26
N SER A 60 -18.73 8.72 -1.97
CA SER A 60 -18.31 10.12 -1.77
C SER A 60 -17.47 10.33 -0.48
N SER A 61 -17.02 9.26 0.17
CA SER A 61 -16.29 9.27 1.43
C SER A 61 -15.70 7.91 1.80
N ALA A 62 -14.70 7.90 2.70
CA ALA A 62 -14.15 6.68 3.29
C ALA A 62 -15.23 5.86 4.01
N TYR A 63 -16.15 6.51 4.72
CA TYR A 63 -17.28 5.84 5.37
C TYR A 63 -18.17 5.09 4.37
N THR A 64 -18.49 5.71 3.23
CA THR A 64 -19.33 5.08 2.20
C THR A 64 -18.62 3.88 1.57
N MET A 65 -17.29 3.94 1.42
CA MET A 65 -16.49 2.80 0.98
C MET A 65 -16.67 1.58 1.90
N TRP A 66 -16.73 1.78 3.22
CA TRP A 66 -17.00 0.68 4.15
C TRP A 66 -18.45 0.17 4.10
N ASN A 67 -19.42 1.06 3.91
CA ASN A 67 -20.82 0.64 3.75
C ASN A 67 -21.04 -0.22 2.50
N LEU A 68 -20.27 0.02 1.45
CA LEU A 68 -20.26 -0.74 0.20
C LEU A 68 -19.17 -1.82 0.17
N ARG A 69 -18.61 -2.23 1.32
CA ARG A 69 -17.47 -3.15 1.41
C ARG A 69 -17.64 -4.43 0.57
N ASP A 70 -18.82 -5.02 0.53
CA ASP A 70 -19.08 -6.26 -0.23
C ASP A 70 -18.95 -6.06 -1.75
N GLN A 71 -19.15 -4.83 -2.24
CA GLN A 71 -18.91 -4.44 -3.63
C GLN A 71 -17.45 -4.05 -3.89
N ASN A 72 -16.75 -3.60 -2.84
CA ASN A 72 -15.35 -3.20 -2.89
C ASN A 72 -14.36 -4.38 -2.84
N ILE A 73 -14.80 -5.59 -2.49
CA ILE A 73 -13.90 -6.75 -2.43
C ILE A 73 -13.72 -7.50 -3.74
N ALA A 74 -14.64 -7.33 -4.70
CA ALA A 74 -14.66 -8.13 -5.92
C ALA A 74 -15.09 -7.33 -7.16
N TYR A 75 -14.47 -7.67 -8.29
CA TYR A 75 -14.83 -7.14 -9.60
C TYR A 75 -14.77 -8.25 -10.65
N ASN A 76 -15.75 -8.25 -11.57
CA ASN A 76 -15.85 -9.21 -12.66
C ASN A 76 -15.70 -10.70 -12.22
N GLY A 77 -16.33 -11.06 -11.10
CA GLY A 77 -16.27 -12.41 -10.53
C GLY A 77 -14.97 -12.79 -9.83
N THR A 78 -13.99 -11.89 -9.75
CA THR A 78 -12.73 -12.09 -9.03
C THR A 78 -12.76 -11.35 -7.71
N THR A 79 -12.45 -12.04 -6.60
CA THR A 79 -12.29 -11.43 -5.28
C THR A 79 -10.83 -11.05 -5.06
N TYR A 80 -10.58 -9.76 -4.81
CA TYR A 80 -9.25 -9.19 -4.60
C TYR A 80 -8.91 -9.01 -3.12
N PHE A 81 -9.94 -8.84 -2.28
CA PHE A 81 -9.77 -8.50 -0.88
C PHE A 81 -10.50 -9.45 0.06
N ASP A 82 -9.94 -9.64 1.25
CA ASP A 82 -10.67 -10.15 2.42
C ASP A 82 -11.06 -9.01 3.35
N LEU A 83 -12.16 -9.19 4.09
CA LEU A 83 -12.64 -8.21 5.06
C LEU A 83 -12.13 -8.54 6.46
N ILE A 84 -11.53 -7.55 7.10
CA ILE A 84 -11.02 -7.62 8.46
C ILE A 84 -11.92 -6.76 9.34
N TYR A 85 -12.50 -7.37 10.38
CA TYR A 85 -13.45 -6.70 11.28
C TYR A 85 -12.87 -6.41 12.66
N ASN A 86 -11.79 -7.09 13.02
CA ASN A 86 -11.13 -6.91 14.30
C ASN A 86 -9.81 -6.17 14.09
N LEU A 87 -9.57 -5.16 14.92
CA LEU A 87 -8.36 -4.34 14.83
C LEU A 87 -7.10 -5.15 15.14
N ASP A 88 -7.19 -6.13 16.06
CA ASP A 88 -6.08 -7.02 16.39
C ASP A 88 -5.60 -7.88 15.22
N ASP A 89 -6.47 -8.11 14.24
CA ASP A 89 -6.17 -8.91 13.06
C ASP A 89 -5.52 -8.08 11.95
N VAL A 90 -5.45 -6.75 12.08
CA VAL A 90 -4.89 -5.86 11.05
C VAL A 90 -3.40 -6.11 10.83
N LYS A 91 -3.02 -6.22 9.56
CA LYS A 91 -1.67 -6.48 9.07
C LYS A 91 -1.16 -5.33 8.23
N GLN A 92 0.17 -5.23 8.14
CA GLN A 92 0.82 -4.24 7.29
C GLN A 92 0.28 -4.33 5.86
N GLY A 93 -0.11 -3.18 5.30
CA GLY A 93 -0.71 -3.06 3.98
C GLY A 93 -2.22 -3.22 3.92
N ASP A 94 -2.90 -3.60 5.00
CA ASP A 94 -4.36 -3.57 5.05
C ASP A 94 -4.87 -2.14 4.85
N VAL A 95 -5.92 -1.97 4.05
CA VAL A 95 -6.58 -0.68 3.84
C VAL A 95 -7.60 -0.49 4.93
N ILE A 96 -7.22 0.24 5.97
CA ILE A 96 -8.03 0.52 7.15
C ILE A 96 -9.04 1.63 6.84
N VAL A 97 -10.28 1.41 7.25
CA VAL A 97 -11.33 2.43 7.23
C VAL A 97 -11.68 2.85 8.64
N TYR A 98 -11.74 4.16 8.82
CA TYR A 98 -12.11 4.81 10.07
C TYR A 98 -13.45 5.50 9.92
N ASN A 99 -14.24 5.44 10.98
CA ASN A 99 -15.52 6.10 11.11
C ASN A 99 -15.35 7.62 11.20
N TYR A 100 -16.46 8.31 10.99
CA TYR A 100 -16.56 9.72 11.26
C TYR A 100 -16.73 10.01 12.76
N PHE A 101 -16.39 11.24 13.14
CA PHE A 101 -16.86 11.89 14.37
C PHE A 101 -17.55 13.20 13.98
N SER A 102 -18.21 13.87 14.93
CA SER A 102 -19.10 15.02 14.66
C SER A 102 -18.48 16.16 13.84
N ALA A 103 -17.15 16.27 13.78
CA ALA A 103 -16.44 17.28 13.00
C ALA A 103 -15.91 16.80 11.62
N ASN A 104 -15.98 15.50 11.30
CA ASN A 104 -15.61 14.96 9.98
C ASN A 104 -16.60 13.86 9.57
N PRO A 105 -17.71 14.17 8.89
CA PRO A 105 -18.77 13.21 8.54
C PRO A 105 -18.36 12.19 7.46
N TYR A 106 -17.13 12.25 6.95
CA TYR A 106 -16.67 11.46 5.81
C TYR A 106 -15.81 10.26 6.22
N GLY A 107 -15.37 10.21 7.48
CA GLY A 107 -14.43 9.19 7.97
C GLY A 107 -13.02 9.41 7.44
N HIS A 108 -12.20 8.36 7.49
CA HIS A 108 -10.84 8.37 6.93
C HIS A 108 -10.43 7.00 6.43
N VAL A 109 -9.46 6.94 5.54
CA VAL A 109 -8.92 5.69 5.01
C VAL A 109 -7.40 5.80 4.86
N GLY A 110 -6.70 4.72 5.16
CA GLY A 110 -5.26 4.63 4.97
C GLY A 110 -4.77 3.20 5.02
N PHE A 111 -3.51 3.00 4.65
CA PHE A 111 -2.88 1.69 4.70
C PHE A 111 -2.17 1.50 6.04
N ALA A 112 -2.39 0.37 6.69
CA ALA A 112 -1.66 -0.01 7.89
C ALA A 112 -0.16 -0.01 7.61
N ASP A 113 0.62 0.80 8.32
CA ASP A 113 2.07 0.83 8.12
C ASP A 113 2.81 -0.29 8.86
N GLU A 114 2.13 -0.95 9.79
CA GLU A 114 2.64 -2.03 10.62
C GLU A 114 1.56 -3.10 10.87
N ASP A 115 1.90 -4.17 11.57
CA ASP A 115 0.93 -5.09 12.15
C ASP A 115 0.39 -4.51 13.46
N TYR A 116 -0.94 -4.41 13.62
CA TYR A 116 -1.53 -3.73 14.78
C TYR A 116 -1.14 -4.39 16.10
N ALA A 117 -1.27 -5.72 16.22
CA ALA A 117 -0.97 -6.43 17.46
C ALA A 117 0.49 -6.21 17.93
N THR A 118 1.45 -6.20 17.00
CA THR A 118 2.86 -5.95 17.31
C THR A 118 3.10 -4.51 17.72
N TRP A 119 2.52 -3.56 16.99
CA TRP A 119 2.64 -2.15 17.30
C TRP A 119 2.01 -1.82 18.67
N HIS A 120 0.82 -2.35 18.96
CA HIS A 120 0.09 -2.10 20.20
C HIS A 120 0.81 -2.69 21.41
N ALA A 121 1.43 -3.86 21.28
CA ALA A 121 2.25 -4.44 22.34
C ALA A 121 3.43 -3.52 22.74
N ASN A 122 3.99 -2.77 21.79
CA ASN A 122 5.05 -1.78 22.03
C ASN A 122 4.50 -0.40 22.45
N ASN A 123 3.22 -0.13 22.23
CA ASN A 123 2.56 1.15 22.47
C ASN A 123 1.21 0.97 23.20
N PRO A 124 1.16 0.30 24.37
CA PRO A 124 -0.10 -0.18 24.97
C PRO A 124 -1.04 0.94 25.43
N ASN A 125 -0.53 2.16 25.59
CA ASN A 125 -1.32 3.33 26.04
C ASN A 125 -1.68 4.28 24.89
N SER A 126 -1.32 3.95 23.64
CA SER A 126 -1.61 4.80 22.50
C SER A 126 -2.87 4.35 21.79
N TYR A 127 -3.71 5.33 21.43
CA TYR A 127 -4.84 5.12 20.53
C TYR A 127 -4.49 5.42 19.08
N GLU A 128 -3.28 5.91 18.78
CA GLU A 128 -2.88 6.32 17.43
C GLU A 128 -2.07 5.24 16.73
N PHE A 129 -2.60 4.63 15.69
CA PHE A 129 -1.89 3.62 14.91
C PHE A 129 -1.29 4.22 13.62
N PRO A 130 -0.04 3.90 13.24
CA PRO A 130 0.58 4.45 12.05
C PRO A 130 -0.09 3.94 10.78
N ILE A 131 -0.54 4.89 9.96
CA ILE A 131 -1.09 4.64 8.63
C ILE A 131 -0.39 5.48 7.58
N LEU A 132 -0.27 4.93 6.37
CA LEU A 132 0.11 5.66 5.17
C LEU A 132 -1.17 6.17 4.49
N SER A 133 -1.38 7.49 4.46
CA SER A 133 -2.54 8.10 3.78
C SER A 133 -2.31 9.55 3.39
N GLU A 134 -3.25 10.10 2.63
CA GLU A 134 -3.36 11.52 2.28
C GLU A 134 -4.26 12.27 3.28
N ASN A 135 -4.49 13.57 3.01
CA ASN A 135 -5.31 14.51 3.78
C ASN A 135 -4.74 14.96 5.14
N ASN A 136 -3.93 14.13 5.82
CA ASN A 136 -3.49 14.40 7.19
C ASN A 136 -1.97 14.33 7.35
N GLY A 137 -1.37 15.36 7.97
CA GLY A 137 0.04 15.38 8.38
C GLY A 137 1.08 15.56 7.27
N GLY A 138 0.70 15.45 6.00
CA GLY A 138 1.58 15.57 4.84
C GLY A 138 1.82 17.00 4.37
N TYR A 139 2.51 17.14 3.22
CA TYR A 139 2.66 18.42 2.56
C TYR A 139 1.28 18.90 2.06
N PRO A 140 0.81 20.10 2.45
CA PRO A 140 -0.55 20.54 2.12
C PRO A 140 -0.69 20.78 0.62
N ASP A 141 -1.82 20.36 0.05
CA ASP A 141 -2.18 20.67 -1.33
C ASP A 141 -3.01 21.96 -1.40
N LEU A 142 -2.76 22.78 -2.42
CA LEU A 142 -3.45 24.07 -2.57
C LEU A 142 -4.95 23.94 -2.83
N ALA A 143 -5.40 22.83 -3.40
CA ALA A 143 -6.82 22.55 -3.63
C ALA A 143 -7.51 21.86 -2.43
N GLY A 144 -6.75 21.51 -1.38
CA GLY A 144 -7.24 20.88 -0.16
C GLY A 144 -6.56 19.54 0.14
N GLY A 145 -6.59 19.14 1.41
CA GLY A 145 -5.95 17.91 1.86
C GLY A 145 -4.42 18.00 1.90
N ALA A 146 -3.75 16.85 1.82
CA ALA A 146 -2.31 16.73 1.99
C ALA A 146 -1.76 15.48 1.29
N TYR A 147 -0.51 15.56 0.87
CA TYR A 147 0.19 14.50 0.15
C TYR A 147 0.42 13.29 1.06
N VAL A 148 0.63 12.12 0.46
CA VAL A 148 0.82 10.85 1.17
C VAL A 148 1.97 10.95 2.17
N ASN A 149 1.71 10.58 3.42
CA ASN A 149 2.71 10.40 4.46
C ASN A 149 2.26 9.35 5.47
N VAL A 150 3.21 8.88 6.27
CA VAL A 150 2.88 8.10 7.47
C VAL A 150 2.54 9.05 8.61
N HIS A 151 1.44 8.79 9.29
CA HIS A 151 1.01 9.50 10.51
C HIS A 151 0.16 8.60 11.41
N GLY A 152 0.02 8.97 12.68
CA GLY A 152 -0.86 8.27 13.62
C GLY A 152 -2.33 8.62 13.38
N TYR A 153 -3.21 7.63 13.48
CA TYR A 153 -4.66 7.83 13.39
C TYR A 153 -5.42 7.07 14.49
N ASP A 154 -6.52 7.66 14.98
CA ASP A 154 -7.25 7.17 16.15
C ASP A 154 -7.96 5.83 15.87
N THR A 155 -7.47 4.79 16.53
CA THR A 155 -7.93 3.40 16.44
C THR A 155 -9.33 3.19 17.01
N ARG A 156 -9.81 4.09 17.88
CA ARG A 156 -11.18 4.02 18.42
C ARG A 156 -12.23 4.27 17.33
N LEU A 157 -11.81 4.84 16.20
CA LEU A 157 -12.66 5.05 15.03
C LEU A 157 -12.63 3.86 14.06
N PHE A 158 -11.88 2.80 14.32
CA PHE A 158 -11.78 1.67 13.41
C PHE A 158 -13.16 1.07 13.06
N LEU A 159 -13.45 0.99 11.76
CA LEU A 159 -14.64 0.32 11.25
C LEU A 159 -14.33 -1.10 10.74
N GLY A 160 -13.14 -1.27 10.19
CA GLY A 160 -12.69 -2.49 9.55
C GLY A 160 -11.60 -2.19 8.54
N ALA A 161 -11.12 -3.22 7.85
CA ALA A 161 -10.11 -3.09 6.81
C ALA A 161 -10.33 -4.05 5.63
N PHE A 162 -9.72 -3.70 4.50
CA PHE A 162 -9.61 -4.56 3.33
C PHE A 162 -8.19 -5.10 3.24
N ARG A 163 -8.03 -6.42 3.23
CA ARG A 163 -6.74 -7.07 3.03
C ARG A 163 -6.57 -7.50 1.59
N TYR A 164 -5.57 -6.97 0.90
CA TYR A 164 -5.30 -7.35 -0.48
C TYR A 164 -4.62 -8.71 -0.58
N LYS A 165 -5.30 -9.68 -1.22
CA LYS A 165 -4.86 -11.09 -1.29
C LYS A 165 -3.48 -11.29 -1.91
N ALA A 166 -3.12 -10.46 -2.90
CA ALA A 166 -1.82 -10.63 -3.56
C ALA A 166 -0.64 -10.16 -2.70
N TRP A 167 -0.89 -9.42 -1.61
CA TRP A 167 0.15 -9.08 -0.63
C TRP A 167 0.29 -10.13 0.48
N GLU A 168 -0.69 -11.03 0.63
CA GLU A 168 -0.61 -12.16 1.57
C GLU A 168 0.31 -13.29 1.08
N THR A 169 0.65 -13.32 -0.21
CA THR A 169 1.69 -14.24 -0.68
C THR A 169 3.01 -13.79 -0.07
N THR A 170 3.54 -14.62 0.83
CA THR A 170 4.82 -14.44 1.53
C THR A 170 5.85 -13.71 0.68
N PRO A 171 6.68 -12.81 1.27
CA PRO A 171 7.83 -12.25 0.56
C PRO A 171 8.58 -13.40 -0.11
N PRO A 172 9.02 -13.27 -1.38
CA PRO A 172 9.85 -14.32 -1.97
C PRO A 172 10.95 -14.61 -0.97
N THR A 173 11.03 -15.87 -0.52
CA THR A 173 12.14 -16.33 0.31
C THR A 173 13.40 -15.78 -0.35
N PRO A 174 14.27 -15.02 0.37
CA PRO A 174 15.46 -14.46 -0.25
C PRO A 174 16.17 -15.60 -0.93
N THR A 175 16.12 -15.61 -2.27
CA THR A 175 16.86 -16.58 -3.04
C THR A 175 18.28 -16.18 -2.76
N ILE A 176 18.98 -16.95 -1.91
CA ILE A 176 20.42 -16.82 -1.79
C ILE A 176 20.90 -17.05 -3.21
N ILE A 177 21.24 -15.97 -3.91
CA ILE A 177 22.05 -16.05 -5.12
C ILE A 177 23.38 -16.56 -4.60
N THR A 178 23.49 -17.89 -4.55
CA THR A 178 24.79 -18.53 -4.48
C THR A 178 25.46 -18.08 -5.76
N LYS A 179 26.31 -17.05 -5.65
CA LYS A 179 27.24 -16.70 -6.71
C LYS A 179 27.83 -18.04 -7.16
N PRO A 180 27.72 -18.43 -8.44
CA PRO A 180 28.31 -19.67 -8.88
C PRO A 180 29.76 -19.64 -8.42
N LYS A 181 30.18 -20.64 -7.63
CA LYS A 181 31.59 -20.82 -7.30
C LYS A 181 32.29 -20.80 -8.63
N VAL A 182 33.00 -19.72 -8.92
CA VAL A 182 33.88 -19.65 -10.08
C VAL A 182 34.82 -20.81 -9.88
N LYS A 183 34.63 -21.90 -10.66
CA LYS A 183 35.64 -22.94 -10.77
C LYS A 183 36.84 -22.18 -11.31
N ARG A 184 37.82 -21.90 -10.44
CA ARG A 184 39.13 -21.42 -10.87
C ARG A 184 39.64 -22.51 -11.80
N PHE A 185 39.55 -22.25 -13.10
CA PHE A 185 40.20 -23.08 -14.11
C PHE A 185 41.69 -23.06 -13.77
N PRO A 186 42.33 -24.22 -13.53
CA PRO A 186 43.75 -24.25 -13.28
C PRO A 186 44.45 -23.97 -14.62
N TRP A 187 44.91 -22.74 -14.81
CA TRP A 187 45.72 -22.32 -15.97
C TRP A 187 47.13 -22.95 -16.00
N VAL A 188 47.40 -24.00 -15.22
CA VAL A 188 48.75 -24.56 -15.02
C VAL A 188 48.95 -25.93 -15.70
N LEU A 189 48.32 -26.19 -16.84
CA LEU A 189 48.54 -27.45 -17.59
C LEU A 189 48.76 -27.28 -19.10
N TYR A 190 49.09 -26.09 -19.61
CA TYR A 190 49.42 -25.92 -21.03
C TYR A 190 50.65 -25.04 -21.29
N THR A 191 51.81 -25.48 -20.81
CA THR A 191 53.12 -25.09 -21.39
C THR A 191 54.00 -26.33 -21.57
N ARG A 192 53.51 -27.32 -22.32
CA ARG A 192 54.39 -28.38 -22.84
C ARG A 192 53.92 -28.95 -24.17
N LYS A 193 54.08 -28.15 -25.23
CA LYS A 193 54.41 -28.57 -26.61
C LYS A 193 54.38 -27.34 -27.52
N LEU A 194 55.24 -27.35 -28.55
CA LEU A 194 55.64 -26.24 -29.44
C LEU A 194 56.86 -25.50 -28.85
N ARG A 195 58.12 -25.73 -29.26
CA ARG A 195 58.66 -26.09 -30.58
C ARG A 195 59.94 -26.91 -30.43
N GLY A 196 59.99 -28.03 -31.14
CA GLY A 196 61.22 -28.65 -31.62
C GLY A 196 61.01 -28.99 -33.10
N LYS A 197 62.07 -28.82 -33.91
CA LYS A 197 62.18 -28.85 -35.39
C LYS A 197 61.96 -27.45 -36.01
N ARG A 198 62.94 -26.80 -36.64
CA ARG A 198 64.18 -27.25 -37.31
C ARG A 198 65.37 -26.38 -36.90
#